data_AF-A0A2G4J7G1-F1
#
_entry.id   AF-A0A2G4J7G1-F1
#
_cell.length_a   1.000
_cell.length_b   1.000
_cell.length_c   1.000
_cell.angle_alpha   90.00
_cell.angle_beta   90.00
_cell.angle_gamma   90.00
#
_symmetry.space_group_name_H-M   'P 1'
#
loop_
_entity.id
_entity.type
_entity.pdbx_description
1 polymer ?
#
loop_
_entity_poly.entity_id
_entity_poly.type
_entity_poly.pdbx_seq_one_letter_code
_entity_poly.pdbx_strand_id
1 'polypeptide(L)'
;MAQCLSRTDLEAQTFCYGFGEGVYQTYELNLDPKAPKAVCLPAVGVARDVVLVEFIQWALANPQYNKDKAAATVIRYLPIKFPCKG
;
A
#
# COMPACT_ATOMS: atom_id res chain seq x y z
N MET A 1 -4.43 10.36 -2.76
CA MET A 1 -3.77 10.51 -1.45
C MET A 1 -4.46 11.52 -0.55
N ALA A 2 -4.80 12.72 -1.04
CA ALA A 2 -5.46 13.77 -0.24
C ALA A 2 -6.67 13.26 0.58
N GLN A 3 -7.49 12.38 -0.01
CA GLN A 3 -8.64 11.78 0.69
C GLN A 3 -8.24 10.92 1.91
N CYS A 4 -7.14 10.18 1.85
CA CYS A 4 -6.70 9.31 2.95
C CYS A 4 -6.13 10.09 4.16
N LEU A 5 -5.83 11.38 4.00
CA LEU A 5 -5.36 12.24 5.07
C LEU A 5 -6.45 12.54 6.11
N SER A 6 -7.73 12.46 5.71
CA SER A 6 -8.85 12.66 6.63
C SER A 6 -9.05 11.42 7.50
N ARG A 7 -8.42 11.41 8.69
CA ARG A 7 -8.42 10.25 9.60
C ARG A 7 -9.69 10.09 10.40
N THR A 8 -10.49 11.14 10.53
CA THR A 8 -11.77 11.15 11.26
C THR A 8 -12.97 10.89 10.35
N ASP A 9 -12.76 10.85 9.03
CA ASP A 9 -13.79 10.54 8.04
C ASP A 9 -13.82 9.04 7.77
N LEU A 10 -14.86 8.37 8.26
CA LEU A 10 -15.01 6.92 8.14
C LEU A 10 -15.13 6.46 6.69
N GLU A 11 -15.81 7.23 5.83
CA GLU A 11 -15.99 6.87 4.42
C GLU A 11 -14.67 6.98 3.68
N ALA A 12 -13.91 8.05 3.93
CA ALA A 12 -12.58 8.22 3.38
C ALA A 12 -11.62 7.09 3.82
N GLN A 13 -11.63 6.73 5.11
CA GLN A 13 -10.79 5.62 5.60
C GLN A 13 -11.20 4.28 4.98
N THR A 14 -12.50 3.99 4.90
CA THR A 14 -13.02 2.75 4.31
C THR A 14 -12.65 2.64 2.83
N PHE A 15 -12.77 3.74 2.08
CA PHE A 15 -12.31 3.81 0.69
C PHE A 15 -10.82 3.49 0.58
N CYS A 16 -9.97 4.11 1.41
CA CYS A 16 -8.53 3.90 1.35
C CYS A 16 -8.12 2.46 1.69
N TYR A 17 -8.81 1.81 2.63
CA TYR A 17 -8.60 0.40 2.93
C TYR A 17 -8.97 -0.49 1.73
N GLY A 18 -10.17 -0.34 1.19
CA GLY A 18 -10.63 -1.15 0.06
C GLY A 18 -9.80 -0.93 -1.21
N PHE A 19 -9.41 0.32 -1.47
CA PHE A 19 -8.54 0.64 -2.61
C PHE A 19 -7.16 -0.02 -2.46
N GLY A 20 -6.53 0.09 -1.28
CA GLY A 20 -5.22 -0.53 -1.02
C GLY A 20 -5.26 -2.05 -1.14
N GLU A 21 -6.30 -2.68 -0.59
CA GLU A 21 -6.52 -4.12 -0.70
C GLU A 21 -6.71 -4.56 -2.16
N GLY A 22 -7.58 -3.88 -2.90
CA GLY A 22 -7.83 -4.20 -4.31
C GLY A 22 -6.59 -4.03 -5.20
N VAL A 23 -5.76 -3.02 -4.92
CA VAL A 23 -4.46 -2.84 -5.59
C VAL A 23 -3.50 -3.99 -5.27
N TYR A 24 -3.42 -4.41 -4.01
CA TYR A 24 -2.56 -5.52 -3.61
C TYR A 24 -3.01 -6.86 -4.22
N GLN A 25 -4.30 -7.18 -4.16
CA GLN A 25 -4.85 -8.39 -4.78
C GLN A 25 -4.59 -8.41 -6.30
N THR A 26 -4.78 -7.27 -6.97
CA THR A 26 -4.47 -7.14 -8.39
C THR A 26 -2.97 -7.36 -8.66
N TYR A 27 -2.09 -6.83 -7.81
CA TYR A 27 -0.67 -7.10 -7.90
C TYR A 27 -0.34 -8.60 -7.77
N GLU A 28 -0.93 -9.29 -6.79
CA GLU A 28 -0.74 -10.74 -6.62
C GLU A 28 -1.18 -11.53 -7.84
N LEU A 29 -2.32 -11.19 -8.45
CA LEU A 29 -2.83 -11.82 -9.67
C LEU A 29 -1.91 -11.64 -10.89
N ASN A 30 -1.10 -10.59 -10.90
CA ASN A 30 -0.18 -10.27 -12.01
C ASN A 30 1.27 -10.73 -11.75
N LEU A 31 1.55 -11.39 -10.61
CA LEU A 31 2.88 -11.92 -10.34
C LEU A 31 3.21 -13.10 -11.25
N ASP A 32 4.43 -13.10 -11.81
CA ASP A 32 4.99 -14.29 -12.42
C ASP A 32 5.32 -15.30 -11.31
N PRO A 33 4.74 -16.52 -11.32
CA PRO A 33 5.01 -17.55 -10.31
C PRO A 33 6.49 -17.96 -10.22
N LYS A 34 7.29 -17.68 -11.26
CA LYS A 34 8.72 -18.00 -11.33
C LYS A 34 9.63 -16.84 -10.90
N ALA A 35 9.10 -15.64 -10.76
CA ALA A 35 9.86 -14.48 -10.34
C ALA A 35 9.97 -14.40 -8.80
N PRO A 36 11.07 -13.88 -8.25
CA PRO A 36 11.15 -13.58 -6.82
C PRO A 36 10.05 -12.59 -6.41
N LYS A 37 9.40 -12.86 -5.27
CA LYS A 37 8.41 -11.93 -4.71
C LYS A 37 9.12 -10.68 -4.21
N ALA A 38 8.54 -9.50 -4.51
CA ALA A 38 9.02 -8.24 -3.95
C ALA A 38 8.33 -7.88 -2.63
N VAL A 39 7.14 -8.44 -2.38
CA VAL A 39 6.31 -8.16 -1.19
C VAL A 39 6.11 -9.46 -0.41
N CYS A 40 6.47 -9.45 0.87
CA CYS A 40 6.31 -10.58 1.79
C CYS A 40 5.55 -10.15 3.04
N LEU A 41 4.23 -10.39 3.05
CA LEU A 41 3.40 -10.12 4.22
C LEU A 41 3.72 -11.07 5.38
N PRO A 42 3.64 -10.60 6.64
CA PRO A 42 3.83 -11.46 7.81
C PRO A 42 2.66 -12.44 7.96
N ALA A 43 2.94 -13.64 8.45
CA ALA A 43 1.94 -14.71 8.63
C ALA A 43 0.78 -14.32 9.57
N VAL A 44 1.05 -13.45 10.54
CA VAL A 44 0.06 -13.00 11.53
C VAL A 44 -0.77 -11.80 11.05
N GLY A 45 -0.58 -11.35 9.80
CA GLY A 45 -1.19 -10.14 9.24
C GLY A 45 -0.68 -8.86 9.89
N VAL A 46 -1.09 -7.71 9.35
CA VAL A 46 -0.87 -6.38 9.94
C VAL A 46 -2.20 -5.64 9.98
N ALA A 47 -2.43 -4.87 11.03
CA ALA A 47 -3.60 -4.03 11.12
C ALA A 47 -3.61 -2.98 9.98
N ARG A 48 -4.70 -2.94 9.23
CA ARG A 48 -4.84 -2.06 8.04
C ARG A 48 -4.65 -0.57 8.34
N ASP A 49 -4.99 -0.15 9.56
CA ASP A 49 -4.81 1.23 10.01
C ASP A 49 -3.33 1.58 10.16
N VAL A 50 -2.51 0.67 10.69
CA VAL A 50 -1.05 0.83 10.80
C VAL A 50 -0.45 0.98 9.41
N VAL A 51 -0.82 0.10 8.46
CA VAL A 51 -0.31 0.16 7.08
C VAL A 51 -0.70 1.48 6.41
N LEU A 52 -1.92 1.95 6.62
CA LEU A 52 -2.39 3.23 6.05
C LEU A 52 -1.65 4.44 6.64
N VAL A 53 -1.43 4.46 7.96
CA VAL A 53 -0.67 5.54 8.64
C VAL A 53 0.72 5.66 8.04
N GLU A 54 1.43 4.54 7.97
CA GLU A 54 2.82 4.52 7.51
C GLU A 54 2.92 4.79 6.00
N PHE A 55 1.96 4.32 5.20
CA PHE A 55 1.86 4.66 3.78
C PHE A 55 1.74 6.18 3.58
N ILE A 56 0.85 6.83 4.33
CA ILE A 56 0.66 8.28 4.27
C ILE A 56 1.96 9.01 4.64
N GLN A 57 2.61 8.60 5.73
CA GLN A 57 3.89 9.20 6.16
C GLN A 57 4.98 9.04 5.10
N TRP A 58 5.12 7.83 4.56
CA TRP A 58 6.07 7.56 3.49
C TRP A 58 5.77 8.41 2.26
N ALA A 59 4.52 8.52 1.86
CA ALA A 59 4.17 9.25 0.65
C ALA A 59 4.32 10.77 0.79
N LEU A 60 4.07 11.33 1.99
CA LEU A 60 4.39 12.72 2.31
C LEU A 60 5.91 12.99 2.25
N ALA A 61 6.73 12.02 2.65
CA ALA A 61 8.18 12.09 2.54
C ALA A 61 8.71 11.88 1.11
N ASN A 62 7.86 11.43 0.18
CA ASN A 62 8.21 11.13 -1.21
C ASN A 62 7.31 11.90 -2.21
N PRO A 63 7.33 13.25 -2.19
CA PRO A 63 6.44 14.08 -2.99
C PRO A 63 6.62 13.94 -4.50
N GLN A 64 7.75 13.39 -4.95
CA GLN A 64 8.01 13.09 -6.37
C GLN A 64 6.94 12.16 -6.98
N TYR A 65 6.28 11.32 -6.18
CA TYR A 65 5.23 10.41 -6.64
C TYR A 65 3.82 11.00 -6.61
N ASN A 66 3.65 12.27 -6.22
CA ASN A 66 2.32 12.90 -6.13
C ASN A 66 1.59 13.02 -7.49
N LYS A 67 2.34 12.93 -8.60
CA LYS A 67 1.79 12.95 -9.96
C LYS A 67 1.41 11.56 -10.48
N ASP A 68 1.83 10.51 -9.78
CA ASP A 68 1.56 9.13 -10.18
C ASP A 68 0.11 8.76 -9.87
N LYS A 69 -0.37 7.70 -10.53
CA LYS A 69 -1.64 7.06 -10.15
C LYS A 69 -1.48 6.48 -8.75
N ALA A 70 -2.52 6.62 -7.91
CA ALA A 70 -2.48 6.13 -6.53
C ALA A 70 -2.10 4.66 -6.41
N ALA A 71 -2.59 3.80 -7.32
CA ALA A 71 -2.22 2.39 -7.38
C ALA A 71 -0.70 2.18 -7.57
N ALA A 72 -0.07 2.94 -8.46
CA ALA A 72 1.38 2.84 -8.69
C ALA A 72 2.17 3.25 -7.44
N THR A 73 1.72 4.29 -6.74
CA THR A 73 2.32 4.73 -5.47
C THR A 73 2.20 3.67 -4.37
N VAL A 74 1.05 2.99 -4.28
CA VAL A 74 0.85 1.87 -3.33
C VAL A 74 1.80 0.71 -3.65
N ILE A 75 1.87 0.27 -4.92
CA ILE A 75 2.77 -0.82 -5.33
C ILE A 75 4.23 -0.48 -5.09
N ARG A 76 4.62 0.80 -5.18
CA ARG A 76 5.97 1.25 -4.84
C ARG A 76 6.26 1.18 -3.34
N TYR A 77 5.28 1.45 -2.49
CA TYR A 77 5.41 1.44 -1.04
C TYR A 77 5.48 0.02 -0.45
N LEU A 78 4.65 -0.89 -0.94
CA LEU A 78 4.52 -2.25 -0.36
C LEU A 78 5.84 -3.02 -0.19
N PRO A 79 6.77 -3.07 -1.16
CA PRO A 79 8.04 -3.79 -0.99
C PRO A 79 9.00 -3.10 -0.01
N ILE A 80 8.82 -1.81 0.25
CA ILE A 80 9.58 -1.07 1.28
C ILE A 80 9.07 -1.45 2.67
N LYS A 81 7.73 -1.55 2.83
CA LYS A 81 7.11 -1.92 4.10
C LYS A 81 7.24 -3.41 4.42
N PHE A 82 7.16 -4.25 3.39
CA PHE A 82 7.12 -5.71 3.50
C PHE A 82 8.21 -6.36 2.64
N PRO A 83 9.50 -6.09 2.89
CA PRO A 83 10.57 -6.68 2.12
C PRO A 83 10.62 -8.20 2.35
N CYS A 84 10.83 -8.95 1.28
CA CYS A 84 11.18 -10.37 1.40
C CYS A 84 12.61 -10.50 1.95
N LYS A 85 12.77 -11.29 3.02
CA LYS A 85 14.11 -11.66 3.51
C LYS A 85 14.71 -12.64 2.52
N GLY A 86 15.93 -12.35 2.07
CA GLY A 86 16.74 -13.25 1.24
C GLY A 86 17.24 -14.45 2.01
#